data_AF-A0A0E9MMM9-F1
#
_entry.id   AF-A0A0E9MMM9-F1
#
_cell.length_a   1.000
_cell.length_b   1.000
_cell.length_c   1.000
_cell.angle_alpha   90.00
_cell.angle_beta   90.00
_cell.angle_gamma   90.00
#
_symmetry.space_group_name_H-M   'P 1'
#
loop_
_entity.id
_entity.type
_entity.pdbx_description
1 polymer ?
#
loop_
_entity_poly.entity_id
_entity_poly.type
_entity_poly.pdbx_seq_one_letter_code
_entity_poly.pdbx_strand_id
1 'polypeptide(L)'
;MRCLRTAAPVTSRQSRSAFRICSRMGNARFEVMGDFGRYDTDVAVRCDHCRHKRFLTTAQVYTIFGMETRIAKAQRRLRCSQCGGKGGRFAPIPRLAP
;
A
#
# COMPACT_ATOMS: atom_id res chain seq x y z
N MET A 1 20.26 53.10 -5.79
CA MET A 1 20.79 52.24 -6.87
C MET A 1 20.73 50.79 -6.41
N ARG A 2 19.90 49.97 -7.08
CA ARG A 2 19.57 48.58 -6.73
C ARG A 2 20.49 47.63 -7.50
N CYS A 3 21.25 46.77 -6.81
CA CYS A 3 21.89 45.61 -7.42
C CYS A 3 21.10 44.35 -7.05
N LEU A 4 20.21 43.94 -7.96
CA LEU A 4 19.52 42.66 -7.93
C LEU A 4 20.54 41.56 -8.25
N ARG A 5 20.85 40.69 -7.29
CA ARG A 5 21.57 39.44 -7.55
C ARG A 5 20.55 38.36 -7.91
N THR A 6 20.64 37.95 -9.15
CA THR A 6 19.98 36.82 -9.79
C THR A 6 20.28 35.50 -9.09
N ALA A 7 19.24 34.68 -8.98
CA ALA A 7 19.29 33.29 -8.56
C ALA A 7 19.84 32.39 -9.68
N ALA A 8 20.61 31.37 -9.31
CA ALA A 8 20.67 30.10 -10.04
C ALA A 8 20.90 28.94 -9.05
N PRO A 9 20.18 27.83 -9.18
CA PRO A 9 20.15 26.74 -8.20
C PRO A 9 21.34 25.80 -8.33
N VAL A 10 21.97 25.49 -7.20
CA VAL A 10 22.96 24.41 -7.07
C VAL A 10 22.25 23.07 -7.29
N THR A 11 22.65 22.39 -8.36
CA THR A 11 22.32 21.00 -8.66
C THR A 11 23.51 20.12 -8.29
N SER A 12 23.41 19.41 -7.17
CA SER A 12 24.34 18.34 -6.82
C SER A 12 23.61 17.38 -5.87
N ARG A 13 23.11 16.27 -6.40
CA ARG A 13 23.82 14.98 -6.54
C ARG A 13 23.88 14.24 -5.21
N GLN A 14 23.38 12.99 -5.28
CA GLN A 14 23.67 11.86 -4.39
C GLN A 14 22.82 11.74 -3.12
N SER A 15 21.66 11.11 -3.29
CA SER A 15 21.20 10.03 -2.40
C SER A 15 20.37 9.04 -3.22
N ARG A 16 20.97 8.47 -4.27
CA ARG A 16 20.44 7.26 -4.91
C ARG A 16 20.81 6.05 -4.06
N SER A 17 20.33 6.05 -2.82
CA SER A 17 20.38 4.89 -1.95
C SER A 17 19.33 3.91 -2.45
N ALA A 18 19.75 3.05 -3.37
CA ALA A 18 19.24 1.71 -3.57
C ALA A 18 17.74 1.47 -3.29
N PHE A 19 16.85 2.15 -4.01
CA PHE A 19 15.49 1.65 -4.23
C PHE A 19 15.54 0.45 -5.19
N ARG A 20 16.18 -0.64 -4.76
CA ARG A 20 16.13 -1.97 -5.38
C ARG A 20 15.20 -2.87 -4.56
N ILE A 21 13.97 -2.43 -4.32
CA ILE A 21 12.90 -3.31 -3.80
C ILE A 21 11.92 -3.71 -4.94
N CYS A 22 12.11 -3.19 -6.16
CA CYS A 22 11.11 -3.30 -7.23
C CYS A 22 11.13 -4.56 -8.11
N SER A 23 11.87 -5.64 -7.80
CA SER A 23 11.98 -6.76 -8.76
C SER A 23 11.36 -8.10 -8.34
N ARG A 24 10.79 -8.24 -7.13
CA ARG A 24 10.07 -9.48 -6.73
C ARG A 24 8.54 -9.41 -6.83
N MET A 25 7.95 -8.26 -7.09
CA MET A 25 6.48 -8.13 -7.25
C MET A 25 6.02 -8.10 -8.72
N GLY A 26 6.83 -8.61 -9.66
CA GLY A 26 6.53 -8.50 -11.09
C GLY A 26 5.25 -9.21 -11.53
N ASN A 27 4.85 -10.29 -10.84
CA ASN A 27 3.67 -11.10 -11.18
C ASN A 27 3.11 -11.91 -9.98
N ALA A 28 3.30 -11.42 -8.75
CA ALA A 28 2.70 -12.10 -7.60
C ALA A 28 1.17 -11.96 -7.68
N ARG A 29 0.48 -13.01 -8.13
CA ARG A 29 -0.98 -13.10 -8.07
C ARG A 29 -1.34 -13.32 -6.61
N PHE A 30 -1.84 -12.28 -5.95
CA PHE A 30 -2.44 -12.39 -4.64
C PHE A 30 -3.86 -12.94 -4.85
N GLU A 31 -4.09 -14.20 -4.48
CA GLU A 31 -5.39 -14.86 -4.60
C GLU A 31 -6.05 -15.01 -3.24
N VAL A 32 -5.26 -15.31 -2.20
CA VAL A 32 -5.70 -15.52 -0.82
C VAL A 32 -5.04 -14.53 0.12
N MET A 33 -5.67 -14.28 1.27
CA MET A 33 -5.10 -13.38 2.28
C MET A 33 -3.71 -13.83 2.74
N GLY A 34 -3.49 -15.15 2.86
CA GLY A 34 -2.20 -15.74 3.23
C GLY A 34 -1.02 -15.32 2.34
N ASP A 35 -1.28 -14.90 1.10
CA ASP A 35 -0.23 -14.43 0.20
C ASP A 35 0.43 -13.16 0.74
N PHE A 36 -0.30 -12.30 1.46
CA PHE A 36 0.27 -11.07 2.01
C PHE A 36 1.40 -11.34 3.00
N GLY A 37 1.28 -12.36 3.85
CA GLY A 37 2.37 -12.75 4.75
C GLY A 37 3.45 -13.57 4.08
N ARG A 38 3.12 -14.35 3.05
CA ARG A 38 4.13 -15.05 2.24
C ARG A 38 5.11 -14.08 1.58
N TYR A 39 4.63 -12.90 1.18
CA TYR A 39 5.45 -11.86 0.56
C TYR A 39 5.92 -10.77 1.53
N ASP A 40 5.68 -10.93 2.85
CA ASP A 40 5.99 -9.94 3.90
C ASP A 40 5.50 -8.52 3.56
N THR A 41 4.24 -8.44 3.14
CA THR A 41 3.57 -7.19 2.76
C THR A 41 2.45 -6.85 3.73
N ASP A 42 2.37 -5.58 4.09
CA ASP A 42 1.18 -5.02 4.72
C ASP A 42 0.13 -4.67 3.65
N VAL A 43 -1.07 -4.33 4.09
CA VAL A 43 -2.21 -4.19 3.18
C VAL A 43 -2.87 -2.84 3.37
N ALA A 44 -2.94 -2.04 2.30
CA ALA A 44 -3.84 -0.91 2.23
C ALA A 44 -5.20 -1.36 1.71
N VAL A 45 -6.25 -1.03 2.46
CA VAL A 45 -7.65 -1.16 2.05
C VAL A 45 -8.15 0.20 1.62
N ARG A 46 -8.69 0.30 0.41
CA ARG A 46 -9.32 1.52 -0.11
C ARG A 46 -10.79 1.26 -0.42
N CYS A 47 -11.67 2.10 0.11
CA CYS A 47 -13.09 2.05 -0.26
C CYS A 47 -13.30 2.55 -1.70
N ASP A 48 -14.13 1.87 -2.48
CA ASP A 48 -14.46 2.29 -3.85
C ASP A 48 -15.40 3.53 -3.88
N HIS A 49 -16.18 3.76 -2.83
CA HIS A 49 -17.15 4.87 -2.75
C HIS A 49 -16.51 6.18 -2.29
N CYS A 50 -16.02 6.22 -1.04
CA CYS A 50 -15.49 7.45 -0.44
C CYS A 50 -13.97 7.60 -0.57
N ARG A 51 -13.28 6.61 -1.17
CA ARG A 51 -11.81 6.56 -1.30
C ARG A 51 -11.03 6.58 0.01
N HIS A 52 -11.70 6.44 1.16
CA HIS A 52 -11.04 6.32 2.45
C HIS A 52 -10.07 5.12 2.45
N LYS A 53 -8.87 5.35 3.00
CA LYS A 53 -7.80 4.37 3.06
C LYS A 53 -7.56 3.96 4.50
N ARG A 54 -7.39 2.66 4.73
CA ARG A 54 -6.97 2.11 6.01
C ARG A 54 -5.80 1.17 5.76
N PHE A 55 -4.78 1.28 6.59
CA PHE A 55 -3.64 0.38 6.58
C PHE A 55 -3.87 -0.71 7.61
N LEU A 56 -3.69 -1.95 7.20
CA LEU A 56 -3.80 -3.13 8.05
C LEU A 56 -2.48 -3.88 7.97
N THR A 57 -2.01 -4.31 9.13
CA THR A 57 -0.89 -5.26 9.18
C THR A 57 -1.35 -6.63 8.72
N THR A 58 -0.44 -7.46 8.22
CA THR A 58 -0.78 -8.84 7.82
C THR A 58 -1.45 -9.62 8.96
N ALA A 59 -0.99 -9.44 10.21
CA ALA A 59 -1.58 -10.08 11.38
C ALA A 59 -3.06 -9.68 11.56
N GLN A 60 -3.38 -8.39 11.43
CA GLN A 60 -4.76 -7.90 11.51
C GLN A 60 -5.63 -8.47 10.37
N VAL A 61 -5.08 -8.54 9.15
CA VAL A 61 -5.77 -9.12 8.00
C VAL A 61 -6.14 -10.59 8.28
N TYR A 62 -5.22 -11.36 8.88
CA TYR A 62 -5.48 -12.76 9.22
C TYR A 62 -6.51 -12.91 10.32
N THR A 63 -6.47 -12.08 11.35
CA THR A 63 -7.48 -12.10 12.42
C THR A 63 -8.87 -11.75 11.90
N ILE A 64 -8.98 -10.80 10.98
CA ILE A 64 -10.29 -10.30 10.49
C ILE A 64 -10.88 -11.23 9.43
N PHE A 65 -10.07 -11.69 8.47
CA PHE A 65 -10.57 -12.40 7.29
C PHE A 65 -10.24 -13.90 7.30
N GLY A 66 -9.24 -14.34 8.06
CA GLY A 66 -8.66 -15.67 7.96
C GLY A 66 -7.69 -15.81 6.79
N MET A 67 -6.68 -16.67 6.94
CA MET A 67 -5.59 -16.83 5.96
C MET A 67 -6.07 -17.44 4.63
N GLU A 68 -7.03 -18.36 4.68
CA GLU A 68 -7.52 -19.10 3.50
C GLU A 68 -8.58 -18.31 2.71
N THR A 69 -9.01 -17.15 3.21
CA THR A 69 -10.04 -16.37 2.53
C THR A 69 -9.50 -15.78 1.24
N ARG A 70 -10.20 -16.05 0.13
CA ARG A 70 -9.92 -15.43 -1.17
C ARG A 70 -10.11 -13.92 -1.11
N ILE A 71 -9.19 -13.17 -1.70
CA ILE A 71 -9.19 -11.70 -1.69
C ILE A 71 -10.48 -11.16 -2.33
N ALA A 72 -10.91 -11.70 -3.47
CA ALA A 72 -12.16 -11.31 -4.11
C ALA A 72 -13.39 -11.47 -3.19
N LYS A 73 -13.41 -12.52 -2.36
CA LYS A 73 -14.49 -12.75 -1.38
C LYS A 73 -14.45 -11.71 -0.27
N ALA A 74 -13.26 -11.38 0.23
CA ALA A 74 -13.09 -10.33 1.24
C ALA A 74 -13.46 -8.94 0.71
N GLN A 75 -13.09 -8.60 -0.53
CA GLN A 75 -13.43 -7.31 -1.16
C GLN A 75 -14.93 -7.08 -1.24
N ARG A 76 -15.70 -8.13 -1.56
CA ARG A 76 -17.18 -8.06 -1.60
C ARG A 76 -17.81 -7.91 -0.22
N ARG A 77 -17.15 -8.39 0.84
CA ARG A 77 -17.65 -8.34 2.23
C ARG A 77 -17.22 -7.08 2.98
N LEU A 78 -16.19 -6.38 2.50
CA LEU A 78 -15.69 -5.16 3.12
C LEU A 78 -16.77 -4.08 3.17
N ARG A 79 -16.94 -3.50 4.35
CA ARG A 79 -17.79 -2.33 4.59
C ARG A 79 -16.94 -1.18 5.08
N CYS A 80 -17.08 -0.03 4.46
CA CYS A 80 -16.36 1.17 4.90
C CYS A 80 -16.93 1.66 6.23
N SER A 81 -16.07 1.92 7.21
CA SER A 81 -16.47 2.51 8.50
C SER A 81 -16.88 3.98 8.38
N GLN A 82 -16.45 4.69 7.34
CA GLN A 82 -16.74 6.12 7.14
C GLN A 82 -18.07 6.33 6.42
N CYS A 83 -18.26 5.70 5.25
CA CYS A 83 -19.46 5.93 4.43
C CYS A 83 -20.48 4.77 4.48
N GLY A 84 -20.17 3.67 5.17
CA GLY A 84 -21.04 2.49 5.24
C GLY A 84 -21.17 1.69 3.94
N GLY A 85 -20.58 2.15 2.83
CA GLY A 85 -20.62 1.51 1.52
C GLY A 85 -19.92 0.14 1.51
N LYS A 86 -20.44 -0.77 0.69
CA LYS A 86 -19.86 -2.10 0.47
C LYS A 86 -18.90 -2.07 -0.71
N GLY A 87 -17.80 -2.81 -0.59
CA GLY A 87 -16.76 -2.88 -1.61
C GLY A 87 -15.51 -2.09 -1.23
N GLY A 88 -14.36 -2.69 -1.50
CA GLY A 88 -13.07 -2.06 -1.38
C GLY A 88 -12.01 -2.86 -2.09
N ARG A 89 -10.89 -2.20 -2.39
CA ARG A 89 -9.72 -2.81 -3.02
C ARG A 89 -8.61 -2.97 -2.00
N PHE A 90 -7.91 -4.09 -2.10
CA PHE A 90 -6.68 -4.33 -1.35
C PHE A 90 -5.50 -3.99 -2.25
N ALA A 91 -4.52 -3.29 -1.70
CA ALA A 91 -3.25 -3.00 -2.34
C ALA A 91 -2.13 -3.46 -1.40
N PRO A 92 -1.23 -4.37 -1.84
CA PRO A 92 -0.07 -4.74 -1.05
C PRO A 92 0.87 -3.53 -0.92
N ILE A 93 1.43 -3.37 0.26
CA ILE A 93 2.43 -2.36 0.58
C ILE A 93 3.64 -3.09 1.16
N PRO A 94 4.85 -2.86 0.60
CA PRO A 94 6.05 -3.44 1.19
C PRO A 94 6.21 -2.91 2.62
N ARG A 95 6.49 -3.80 3.56
CA ARG A 95 6.90 -3.38 4.90
C ARG A 95 8.21 -2.64 4.76
N LEU A 96 8.18 -1.33 4.98
CA LEU A 96 9.39 -0.57 5.24
C LEU A 96 9.82 -0.99 6.64
N ALA A 97 10.80 -1.90 6.71
CA ALA A 97 11.46 -2.21 7.97
C ALA A 97 11.94 -0.89 8.61
N PRO A 98 11.77 -0.71 9.93
CA PRO A 98 12.38 0.42 10.64
C PRO A 98 13.91 0.38 10.57
#